data_AF-A0A958U9D5-F1
#
_entry.id   AF-A0A958U9D5-F1
#
_cell.length_a   1.000
_cell.length_b   1.000
_cell.length_c   1.000
_cell.angle_alpha   90.00
_cell.angle_beta   90.00
_cell.angle_gamma   90.00
#
_symmetry.space_group_name_H-M   'P 1'
#
loop_
_entity.id
_entity.type
_entity.pdbx_description
1 polymer ?
#
loop_
_entity_poly.entity_id
_entity_poly.type
_entity_poly.pdbx_seq_one_letter_code
_entity_poly.pdbx_strand_id
1 'polypeptide(L)'
;MKIKLNWGGAIVIVMALFMIFILQYVYRTITMDEYDHHLVSEDYYKDELFYQKEIDKIKNANELPQNLKVENTTEGLTLIFPESMEPT
;
A
#
# COMPACT_ATOMS: atom_id res chain seq x y z
N MET A 1 28.53 17.77 -42.68
CA MET A 1 27.99 16.72 -43.57
C MET A 1 26.53 17.05 -43.86
N LYS A 2 26.15 17.38 -45.10
CA LYS A 2 24.74 17.66 -45.44
C LYS A 2 24.02 16.32 -45.60
N ILE A 3 23.21 15.93 -44.62
CA ILE A 3 22.35 14.76 -44.73
C ILE A 3 21.28 15.07 -45.79
N LYS A 4 21.30 14.36 -46.92
CA LYS A 4 20.21 14.39 -47.90
C LYS A 4 19.17 13.37 -47.46
N LEU A 5 18.21 13.80 -46.65
CA LEU A 5 17.15 12.94 -46.17
C LEU A 5 16.10 12.76 -47.28
N ASN A 6 15.99 11.53 -47.79
CA ASN A 6 14.89 11.16 -48.69
C ASN A 6 13.69 10.67 -47.87
N TRP A 7 12.52 10.63 -48.51
CA TRP A 7 11.25 10.36 -47.83
C TRP A 7 11.24 8.99 -47.12
N GLY A 8 11.82 7.96 -47.75
CA GLY A 8 11.96 6.63 -47.14
C GLY A 8 12.97 6.60 -45.97
N GLY A 9 14.08 7.31 -46.09
CA GLY A 9 15.10 7.43 -45.05
C GLY A 9 14.58 8.15 -43.80
N ALA A 10 13.70 9.15 -43.98
CA ALA A 10 13.04 9.80 -42.87
C ALA A 10 12.18 8.82 -42.06
N ILE A 11 11.42 7.94 -42.74
CA ILE A 11 10.57 6.94 -42.08
C ILE A 11 11.42 5.96 -41.28
N VAL A 12 12.50 5.44 -41.87
CA VAL A 12 13.40 4.50 -41.19
C VAL A 12 14.02 5.12 -39.94
N ILE A 13 14.43 6.39 -40.01
CA ILE A 13 14.97 7.11 -38.84
C ILE A 13 13.91 7.23 -37.73
N VAL A 14 12.67 7.62 -38.07
CA VAL A 14 11.59 7.73 -37.08
C VAL A 14 11.29 6.38 -36.42
N MET A 15 11.26 5.29 -37.20
CA MET A 15 11.08 3.95 -36.67
C MET A 15 12.22 3.54 -35.73
N ALA A 16 13.48 3.79 -36.11
CA ALA A 16 14.64 3.49 -35.28
C ALA A 16 14.62 4.27 -33.97
N LEU A 17 14.31 5.58 -34.03
CA LEU A 17 14.17 6.42 -32.84
C LEU A 17 13.04 5.94 -31.93
N PHE A 18 11.91 5.54 -32.49
CA PHE A 18 10.80 5.00 -31.72
C PHE A 18 11.16 3.69 -31.02
N MET A 19 11.85 2.78 -31.72
CA MET A 19 12.35 1.53 -31.11
C MET A 19 13.31 1.82 -29.95
N ILE A 20 14.25 2.74 -30.13
CA ILE A 20 15.19 3.14 -29.05
C ILE A 20 14.44 3.75 -27.87
N PHE A 21 13.45 4.61 -28.12
CA PHE A 21 12.62 5.22 -27.08
C PHE A 21 11.89 4.16 -26.24
N ILE A 22 11.23 3.19 -26.89
CA ILE A 22 10.51 2.12 -26.18
C ILE A 22 11.49 1.22 -25.40
N LEU A 23 12.61 0.83 -26.01
CA LEU A 23 13.62 -0.01 -25.35
C LEU A 23 14.26 0.69 -24.15
N GLN A 24 14.52 2.00 -24.23
CA GLN A 24 14.99 2.78 -23.09
C GLN A 24 13.95 2.74 -21.95
N TYR A 25 12.66 2.85 -22.26
CA TYR A 25 11.62 2.82 -21.24
C TYR A 25 11.60 1.47 -20.53
N VAL A 26 11.56 0.37 -21.29
CA VAL A 26 11.61 -1.01 -20.76
C VAL A 26 12.86 -1.24 -19.90
N TYR A 27 14.02 -0.78 -20.36
CA TYR A 27 15.26 -0.90 -19.58
C TYR A 27 15.17 -0.18 -18.23
N ARG A 28 14.64 1.05 -18.20
CA ARG A 28 14.49 1.82 -16.96
C ARG A 28 13.51 1.18 -15.99
N THR A 29 12.38 0.66 -16.49
CA THR A 29 11.37 0.02 -15.63
C THR A 29 11.85 -1.30 -15.03
N ILE A 30 12.79 -1.99 -15.68
CA ILE A 30 13.37 -3.25 -15.16
C ILE A 30 14.56 -3.00 -14.24
N THR A 31 15.34 -1.93 -14.45
CA THR A 31 16.62 -1.72 -13.75
C THR A 31 16.51 -0.75 -12.56
N MET A 32 15.47 0.09 -12.53
CA MET A 32 15.34 1.11 -11.50
C MET A 32 14.14 0.75 -10.60
N ASP A 33 14.44 0.38 -9.36
CA ASP A 33 13.44 0.00 -8.35
C ASP A 33 12.40 1.10 -8.09
N GLU A 34 12.74 2.37 -8.33
CA GLU A 34 11.79 3.51 -8.25
C GLU A 34 10.61 3.39 -9.22
N TYR A 35 10.81 2.67 -10.34
CA TYR A 35 9.77 2.39 -11.33
C TYR A 35 9.18 0.98 -11.18
N ASP A 36 9.55 0.24 -10.13
CA ASP A 36 8.93 -1.03 -9.78
C ASP A 36 7.59 -0.75 -9.09
N HIS A 37 6.55 -0.64 -9.92
CA HIS A 37 5.18 -0.51 -9.44
C HIS A 37 4.52 -1.89 -9.43
N HIS A 38 4.50 -2.53 -8.27
CA HIS A 38 3.59 -3.64 -8.01
C HIS A 38 2.14 -3.15 -8.16
N LEU A 39 1.53 -3.37 -9.33
CA LEU A 39 0.11 -3.10 -9.62
C LEU A 39 -0.85 -3.98 -8.79
N VAL A 40 -0.30 -4.83 -7.94
CA VAL A 40 -0.99 -5.62 -6.94
C VAL A 40 -0.38 -5.22 -5.62
N SER A 41 -1.12 -4.45 -4.82
CA SER A 41 -0.81 -4.35 -3.40
C SER A 41 -0.81 -5.78 -2.86
N GLU A 42 0.29 -6.24 -2.27
CA GLU A 42 0.36 -7.56 -1.60
C GLU A 42 -0.81 -7.75 -0.61
N ASP A 43 -1.34 -6.62 -0.13
CA ASP A 43 -2.28 -6.55 0.99
C ASP A 43 -3.70 -6.13 0.59
N TYR A 44 -4.03 -6.08 -0.71
CA TYR A 44 -5.39 -5.70 -1.17
C TYR A 44 -6.51 -6.52 -0.51
N TYR A 45 -6.22 -7.76 -0.08
CA TYR A 45 -7.14 -8.64 0.64
C TYR A 45 -6.86 -8.77 2.14
N LYS A 46 -5.70 -8.30 2.64
CA LYS A 46 -5.34 -8.55 4.04
C LYS A 46 -6.26 -7.79 4.98
N ASP A 47 -6.58 -6.54 4.67
CA ASP A 47 -7.45 -5.70 5.51
C ASP A 47 -8.88 -6.25 5.58
N GLU A 48 -9.37 -6.86 4.51
CA GLU A 48 -10.72 -7.47 4.47
C GLU A 48 -10.85 -8.66 5.43
N LEU A 49 -9.80 -9.49 5.57
CA LEU A 49 -9.83 -10.68 6.44
C LEU A 49 -9.88 -10.29 7.93
N PHE A 50 -9.33 -9.14 8.30
CA PHE A 50 -9.30 -8.67 9.69
C PHE A 50 -10.45 -7.74 10.06
N TYR A 51 -11.22 -7.26 9.08
CA TYR A 51 -12.30 -6.32 9.31
C TYR A 51 -13.37 -6.86 10.27
N GLN A 52 -13.73 -8.15 10.14
CA GLN A 52 -14.68 -8.79 11.06
C GLN A 52 -14.16 -8.83 12.50
N LYS A 53 -12.86 -9.08 12.69
CA LYS A 53 -12.25 -9.08 14.02
C LYS A 53 -12.30 -7.69 14.65
N GLU A 54 -12.15 -6.63 13.86
CA GLU A 54 -12.25 -5.27 14.36
C GLU A 54 -13.69 -4.90 14.74
N ILE A 55 -14.67 -5.29 13.92
CA ILE A 55 -16.09 -5.16 14.24
C ILE A 55 -16.42 -5.89 15.56
N ASP A 56 -15.93 -7.12 15.71
CA ASP A 56 -16.20 -7.93 16.90
C ASP A 56 -15.59 -7.29 18.15
N LYS A 57 -14.36 -6.74 18.09
CA LYS A 57 -13.76 -5.99 19.21
C LYS A 57 -14.61 -4.79 19.62
N ILE A 58 -15.04 -3.98 18.64
CA ILE A 58 -15.85 -2.79 18.90
C ILE A 58 -17.20 -3.18 19.50
N LYS A 59 -17.85 -4.20 18.95
CA LYS A 59 -19.11 -4.73 19.46
C LYS A 59 -18.96 -5.20 20.91
N ASN A 60 -17.95 -6.03 21.18
CA ASN A 60 -17.69 -6.55 22.53
C ASN A 60 -17.39 -5.42 23.52
N ALA A 61 -16.64 -4.39 23.11
CA ALA A 61 -16.37 -3.23 23.96
C ALA A 61 -17.64 -2.41 24.27
N ASN A 62 -18.55 -2.26 23.30
CA ASN A 62 -19.82 -1.56 23.47
C ASN A 62 -20.85 -2.36 24.27
N GLU A 63 -20.75 -3.69 24.28
CA GLU A 63 -21.63 -4.58 25.05
C GLU A 63 -21.23 -4.68 26.52
N LEU A 64 -20.16 -3.99 26.94
CA LEU A 64 -19.76 -3.99 28.35
C LEU A 64 -20.81 -3.27 29.21
N PRO A 65 -21.25 -3.89 30.33
CA PRO A 65 -22.21 -3.27 31.22
C PRO A 65 -21.66 -2.01 31.90
N GLN A 66 -20.33 -1.87 31.95
CA GLN A 66 -19.65 -0.67 32.40
C GLN A 66 -18.41 -0.44 31.54
N ASN A 67 -18.11 0.83 31.20
CA ASN A 67 -16.89 1.16 30.47
C ASN A 67 -15.66 0.99 31.35
N LEU A 68 -14.51 0.72 30.70
CA LEU A 68 -13.21 0.71 31.35
C LEU A 68 -12.94 2.07 32.02
N LYS A 69 -12.55 2.07 33.29
CA LYS A 69 -12.07 3.29 33.94
C LYS A 69 -10.55 3.31 33.90
N VAL A 70 -10.02 4.48 33.56
CA VAL A 70 -8.60 4.74 33.50
C VAL A 70 -8.28 5.81 34.52
N GLU A 71 -7.45 5.46 35.50
CA GLU A 71 -7.03 6.36 36.57
C GLU A 71 -5.52 6.57 36.48
N ASN A 72 -5.10 7.84 36.48
CA ASN A 72 -3.68 8.19 36.48
C ASN A 72 -3.24 8.35 37.95
N THR A 73 -2.28 7.55 38.38
CA THR A 73 -1.77 7.49 39.74
C THR A 73 -0.30 7.91 39.77
N THR A 74 0.22 8.22 40.96
CA THR A 74 1.64 8.56 41.15
C THR A 74 2.60 7.43 40.77
N GLU A 75 2.09 6.20 40.69
CA GLU A 75 2.86 4.99 40.37
C GLU A 75 2.71 4.58 38.89
N GLY A 76 1.77 5.19 38.15
CA GLY A 76 1.50 4.88 36.74
C GLY A 76 0.02 4.92 36.39
N LEU A 77 -0.36 4.19 35.34
CA LEU A 77 -1.75 4.12 34.86
C LEU A 77 -2.46 2.89 35.43
N THR A 78 -3.58 3.09 36.11
CA THR A 78 -4.44 2.01 36.61
C THR A 78 -5.63 1.84 35.68
N LEU A 79 -5.83 0.61 35.19
CA LEU A 79 -6.98 0.23 34.36
C LEU A 79 -7.93 -0.61 35.21
N ILE A 80 -9.19 -0.17 35.33
CA ILE A 80 -10.22 -0.84 36.12
C ILE A 80 -11.25 -1.43 35.14
N PHE A 81 -11.32 -2.76 35.13
CA PHE A 81 -12.25 -3.53 34.31
C PHE A 81 -13.58 -3.75 35.05
N PRO A 82 -14.70 -3.96 34.32
CA PRO A 82 -15.99 -4.29 34.94
C PRO A 82 -15.93 -5.63 35.68
N GLU A 83 -16.62 -5.75 36.82
CA GLU A 83 -16.66 -7.00 37.62
C GLU A 83 -17.22 -8.20 36.84
N SER A 84 -18.02 -7.95 35.81
CA SER A 84 -18.59 -8.96 34.92
C SER A 84 -17.61 -9.54 33.90
N MET A 85 -16.40 -8.98 33.77
CA MET A 85 -15.39 -9.54 32.88
C MET A 85 -14.62 -10.66 33.58
N GLU A 86 -14.82 -11.89 33.11
CA GLU A 86 -13.97 -13.02 33.47
C GLU A 86 -12.61 -12.89 32.75
N PRO A 87 -11.48 -12.92 33.47
CA PRO A 87 -10.16 -12.97 32.83
C PRO A 87 -10.03 -14.32 32.11
N THR A 88 -9.79 -14.28 30.80
CA THR A 88 -9.51 -15.47 29.97
C THR A 88 -8.01 -15.66 29.79
#